data_AF-A2DTZ5-F1
#
_entry.id   AF-A2DTZ5-F1
#
_cell.length_a   1.000
_cell.length_b   1.000
_cell.length_c   1.000
_cell.angle_alpha   90.00
_cell.angle_beta   90.00
_cell.angle_gamma   90.00
#
_symmetry.space_group_name_H-M   'P 1'
#
loop_
_entity.id
_entity.type
_entity.pdbx_description
1 polymer ?
#
loop_
_entity_poly.entity_id
_entity_poly.type
_entity_poly.pdbx_seq_one_letter_code
_entity_poly.pdbx_strand_id
1 'polypeptide(L)'
;MNSNQTEIYEFWGYNYDNITIPKSVVTIRESAFENSTLTSIIFEEDSNLTSIHDYAFRNCSNLVTIELPESVKNIHESAFSGCQLLKNLTFLGPIENIEDNMFINCNNLEFVIFPKSSMIVNCNSFCTNNCPKFMSFTHKTLFSLGSIDIITNVLISYFDEQNLIITTNTIIMNSNQTEIYEFWGYDYNNITIPKSVIAIRENAFENSTLTKIIFEEDSNLHSIQSSAFRNCSFITTINITSLNISIIYIFCFKDCINLTSICLSASNLIILNNAFENCFKLEKVNGIFSIPEFCFSGCNSLKEVNIHHGSKYIGYKSFEHCYSLESIHIPSSVRVISDYSFIDCKKLTSIIFEATNSLERIFINSFSGCESLSSLSNFESNKYKCDNNTIYFNNNNNQIHLIYHAINSTETVLIVNCDVICQYSFNYSKNIENISISNNSVSLIESFSFNNCINLKHINFPISLQTIHPNAFNQCNSIECPIIENNSISYIKTIEQSGIKRNTLIKCRAVQDLKKHCRVTVEA
;
A
#
# COMPACT_ATOMS: atom_id res chain seq x y z
N MET A 1 40.58 -34.99 28.83
CA MET A 1 41.27 -33.92 28.07
C MET A 1 41.98 -32.99 29.04
N ASN A 2 43.03 -32.30 28.58
CA ASN A 2 43.73 -31.29 29.40
C ASN A 2 42.90 -29.99 29.38
N SER A 3 42.65 -29.37 30.54
CA SER A 3 41.83 -28.14 30.68
C SER A 3 42.41 -26.89 29.99
N ASN A 4 43.60 -27.00 29.38
CA ASN A 4 44.25 -25.94 28.62
C ASN A 4 44.20 -26.16 27.09
N GLN A 5 43.56 -27.24 26.61
CA GLN A 5 43.42 -27.48 25.17
C GLN A 5 42.41 -26.50 24.57
N THR A 6 42.85 -25.75 23.57
CA THR A 6 42.01 -24.85 22.77
C THR A 6 41.38 -25.55 21.57
N GLU A 7 41.92 -26.69 21.17
CA GLU A 7 41.47 -27.46 20.01
C GLU A 7 41.41 -28.95 20.33
N ILE A 8 40.43 -29.64 19.74
CA ILE A 8 40.32 -31.10 19.78
C ILE A 8 40.60 -31.62 18.38
N TYR A 9 41.73 -32.32 18.20
CA TYR A 9 42.19 -32.84 16.90
C TYR A 9 41.70 -34.26 16.61
N GLU A 10 41.77 -35.17 17.58
CA GLU A 10 41.45 -36.58 17.36
C GLU A 10 41.17 -37.27 18.70
N PHE A 11 40.09 -38.07 18.76
CA PHE A 11 39.70 -38.84 19.94
C PHE A 11 39.95 -40.34 19.72
N TRP A 12 41.10 -40.83 20.20
CA TRP A 12 41.48 -42.26 20.17
C TRP A 12 40.91 -43.04 21.37
N GLY A 13 39.68 -42.76 21.78
CA GLY A 13 39.08 -43.34 22.98
C GLY A 13 38.25 -44.58 22.67
N TYR A 14 38.85 -45.77 22.72
CA TYR A 14 38.10 -47.02 22.78
C TYR A 14 37.32 -47.07 24.12
N ASN A 15 35.99 -46.90 24.08
CA ASN A 15 35.02 -47.05 25.19
C ASN A 15 34.82 -45.87 26.19
N TYR A 16 34.57 -44.65 25.72
CA TYR A 16 33.90 -43.65 26.59
C TYR A 16 32.46 -43.45 26.15
N ASP A 17 31.53 -43.60 27.09
CA ASP A 17 30.09 -43.36 26.85
C ASP A 17 29.78 -41.85 26.82
N ASN A 18 30.62 -41.01 27.42
CA ASN A 18 30.36 -39.59 27.63
C ASN A 18 31.65 -38.76 27.59
N ILE A 19 31.50 -37.49 27.22
CA ILE A 19 32.58 -36.49 27.29
C ILE A 19 32.08 -35.15 27.80
N THR A 20 32.88 -34.50 28.65
CA THR A 20 32.74 -33.09 28.99
C THR A 20 33.80 -32.29 28.22
N ILE A 21 33.36 -31.35 27.39
CA ILE A 21 34.20 -30.44 26.62
C ILE A 21 34.51 -29.22 27.50
N PRO A 22 35.80 -29.00 27.88
CA PRO A 22 36.17 -27.88 28.75
C PRO A 22 35.90 -26.53 28.10
N LYS A 23 35.60 -25.51 28.91
CA LYS A 23 35.34 -24.15 28.42
C LYS A 23 36.50 -23.52 27.65
N SER A 24 37.72 -24.03 27.81
CA SER A 24 38.91 -23.57 27.08
C SER A 24 38.89 -23.94 25.61
N VAL A 25 38.10 -24.93 25.21
CA VAL A 25 38.03 -25.42 23.83
C VAL A 25 37.33 -24.39 22.96
N VAL A 26 37.99 -23.97 21.90
CA VAL A 26 37.51 -23.01 20.90
C VAL A 26 37.08 -23.73 19.62
N THR A 27 37.73 -24.86 19.29
CA THR A 27 37.49 -25.58 18.03
C THR A 27 37.46 -27.08 18.21
N ILE A 28 36.46 -27.74 17.60
CA ILE A 28 36.46 -29.19 17.36
C ILE A 28 36.84 -29.39 15.89
N ARG A 29 37.98 -30.03 15.64
CA ARG A 29 38.56 -30.17 14.30
C ARG A 29 37.87 -31.27 13.49
N GLU A 30 38.26 -31.32 12.22
CA GLU A 30 37.78 -32.29 11.25
C GLU A 30 37.91 -33.72 11.78
N SER A 31 36.84 -34.50 11.66
CA SER A 31 36.76 -35.91 12.09
C SER A 31 37.16 -36.20 13.55
N ALA A 32 37.23 -35.19 14.43
CA ALA A 32 37.79 -35.34 15.77
C ALA A 32 37.14 -36.45 16.62
N PHE A 33 35.84 -36.69 16.42
CA PHE A 33 35.05 -37.76 17.05
C PHE A 33 34.39 -38.68 16.02
N GLU A 34 34.91 -38.77 14.79
CA GLU A 34 34.31 -39.62 13.76
C GLU A 34 34.26 -41.10 14.22
N ASN A 35 33.13 -41.77 14.01
CA ASN A 35 32.83 -43.13 14.43
C ASN A 35 32.93 -43.38 15.96
N SER A 36 32.89 -42.31 16.77
CA SER A 36 32.96 -42.44 18.23
C SER A 36 31.72 -43.13 18.81
N THR A 37 31.91 -43.85 19.93
CA THR A 37 30.84 -44.56 20.65
C THR A 37 30.09 -43.68 21.65
N LEU A 38 30.35 -42.37 21.67
CA LEU A 38 29.75 -41.41 22.61
C LEU A 38 28.23 -41.46 22.57
N THR A 39 27.63 -41.49 23.76
CA THR A 39 26.17 -41.41 23.98
C THR A 39 25.71 -39.99 24.29
N SER A 40 26.60 -39.18 24.89
CA SER A 40 26.33 -37.80 25.29
C SER A 40 27.60 -36.94 25.27
N ILE A 41 27.41 -35.66 24.98
CA ILE A 41 28.42 -34.62 24.97
C ILE A 41 27.90 -33.49 25.85
N ILE A 42 28.70 -33.06 26.82
CA ILE A 42 28.38 -31.95 27.72
C ILE A 42 29.41 -30.86 27.48
N PHE A 43 28.96 -29.62 27.26
CA PHE A 43 29.84 -28.45 27.22
C PHE A 43 29.82 -27.79 28.60
N GLU A 44 30.99 -27.39 29.11
CA GLU A 44 31.03 -26.60 30.36
C GLU A 44 30.28 -25.26 30.19
N GLU A 45 29.74 -24.75 31.30
CA GLU A 45 29.16 -23.40 31.34
C GLU A 45 30.16 -22.36 30.83
N ASP A 46 29.65 -21.34 30.14
CA ASP A 46 30.44 -20.29 29.49
C ASP A 46 31.49 -20.85 28.50
N SER A 47 31.13 -21.91 27.76
CA SER A 47 31.93 -22.48 26.68
C SER A 47 32.44 -21.39 25.72
N ASN A 48 33.72 -21.49 25.32
CA ASN A 48 34.31 -20.65 24.27
C ASN A 48 34.32 -21.32 22.89
N LEU A 49 33.58 -22.44 22.71
CA LEU A 49 33.55 -23.18 21.45
C LEU A 49 32.91 -22.33 20.36
N THR A 50 33.66 -21.97 19.32
CA THR A 50 33.18 -21.17 18.19
C THR A 50 32.92 -21.99 16.93
N SER A 51 33.65 -23.09 16.72
CA SER A 51 33.60 -23.84 15.45
C SER A 51 33.62 -25.35 15.64
N ILE A 52 32.73 -26.04 14.91
CA ILE A 52 32.69 -27.49 14.74
C ILE A 52 32.96 -27.78 13.26
N HIS A 53 34.10 -28.40 12.97
CA HIS A 53 34.58 -28.63 11.60
C HIS A 53 33.96 -29.87 10.93
N ASP A 54 34.34 -30.07 9.66
CA ASP A 54 33.86 -31.12 8.78
C ASP A 54 33.89 -32.49 9.47
N TYR A 55 32.78 -33.23 9.38
CA TYR A 55 32.70 -34.60 9.89
C TYR A 55 33.04 -34.79 11.38
N ALA A 56 33.11 -33.72 12.18
CA ALA A 56 33.60 -33.77 13.56
C ALA A 56 32.94 -34.85 14.43
N PHE A 57 31.63 -35.09 14.24
CA PHE A 57 30.86 -36.13 14.92
C PHE A 57 30.23 -37.13 13.94
N ARG A 58 30.79 -37.26 12.73
CA ARG A 58 30.25 -38.17 11.73
C ARG A 58 30.21 -39.60 12.25
N ASN A 59 29.11 -40.31 12.00
CA ASN A 59 28.86 -41.67 12.46
C ASN A 59 29.00 -41.87 13.99
N CYS A 60 28.82 -40.83 14.81
CA CYS A 60 28.58 -40.96 16.25
C CYS A 60 27.21 -41.60 16.51
N SER A 61 27.08 -42.87 16.11
CA SER A 61 25.80 -43.59 15.99
C SER A 61 25.09 -43.80 17.31
N ASN A 62 25.80 -43.71 18.44
CA ASN A 62 25.23 -43.83 19.79
C ASN A 62 24.78 -42.50 20.41
N LEU A 63 25.11 -41.35 19.81
CA LEU A 63 24.80 -40.04 20.37
C LEU A 63 23.29 -39.83 20.38
N VAL A 64 22.70 -39.58 21.55
CA VAL A 64 21.24 -39.48 21.70
C VAL A 64 20.74 -38.04 21.70
N THR A 65 21.50 -37.13 22.31
CA THR A 65 21.13 -35.73 22.44
C THR A 65 22.36 -34.85 22.37
N ILE A 66 22.20 -33.65 21.83
CA ILE A 66 23.23 -32.62 21.89
C ILE A 66 22.60 -31.24 22.11
N GLU A 67 23.24 -30.46 22.99
CA GLU A 67 22.92 -29.06 23.23
C GLU A 67 24.14 -28.23 22.83
N LEU A 68 24.01 -27.41 21.80
CA LEU A 68 25.10 -26.58 21.30
C LEU A 68 25.11 -25.24 22.05
N PRO A 69 26.25 -24.86 22.67
CA PRO A 69 26.35 -23.66 23.47
C PRO A 69 26.17 -22.38 22.63
N GLU A 70 25.78 -21.28 23.28
CA GLU A 70 25.52 -19.97 22.61
C GLU A 70 26.73 -19.42 21.83
N SER A 71 27.93 -19.87 22.21
CA SER A 71 29.20 -19.48 21.62
C SER A 71 29.42 -20.02 20.21
N VAL A 72 28.76 -21.11 19.81
CA VAL A 72 29.00 -21.77 18.52
C VAL A 72 28.53 -20.86 17.39
N LYS A 73 29.44 -20.54 16.46
CA LYS A 73 29.18 -19.68 15.30
C LYS A 73 29.20 -20.43 13.98
N ASN A 74 30.01 -21.49 13.88
CA ASN A 74 30.20 -22.22 12.62
C ASN A 74 30.02 -23.72 12.84
N ILE A 75 29.21 -24.34 12.00
CA ILE A 75 29.08 -25.79 11.90
C ILE A 75 29.29 -26.17 10.44
N HIS A 76 30.37 -26.89 10.18
CA HIS A 76 30.83 -27.22 8.84
C HIS A 76 30.20 -28.52 8.30
N GLU A 77 30.55 -28.88 7.07
CA GLU A 77 29.88 -29.90 6.27
C GLU A 77 29.75 -31.23 7.02
N SER A 78 28.54 -31.79 7.01
CA SER A 78 28.26 -33.13 7.53
C SER A 78 28.73 -33.38 8.98
N ALA A 79 28.87 -32.34 9.81
CA ALA A 79 29.42 -32.45 11.16
C ALA A 79 28.72 -33.50 12.04
N PHE A 80 27.40 -33.69 11.88
CA PHE A 80 26.61 -34.69 12.60
C PHE A 80 26.06 -35.82 11.71
N SER A 81 26.57 -35.94 10.48
CA SER A 81 26.14 -36.96 9.51
C SER A 81 26.21 -38.37 10.10
N GLY A 82 25.16 -39.17 9.95
CA GLY A 82 25.13 -40.55 10.43
C GLY A 82 25.02 -40.73 11.95
N CYS A 83 24.66 -39.69 12.71
CA CYS A 83 24.28 -39.83 14.12
C CYS A 83 22.90 -40.50 14.25
N GLN A 84 22.85 -41.81 14.02
CA GLN A 84 21.60 -42.56 13.83
C GLN A 84 20.68 -42.59 15.05
N LEU A 85 21.19 -42.47 16.28
CA LEU A 85 20.36 -42.40 17.50
C LEU A 85 20.10 -40.98 17.99
N LEU A 86 20.59 -39.94 17.30
CA LEU A 86 20.38 -38.56 17.71
C LEU A 86 18.89 -38.25 17.62
N LYS A 87 18.27 -37.94 18.75
CA LYS A 87 16.84 -37.63 18.88
C LYS A 87 16.56 -36.15 19.03
N ASN A 88 17.40 -35.48 19.83
CA ASN A 88 17.17 -34.08 20.19
C ASN A 88 18.44 -33.26 19.92
N LEU A 89 18.27 -32.19 19.16
CA LEU A 89 19.23 -31.09 19.08
C LEU A 89 18.63 -29.84 19.70
N THR A 90 19.41 -29.13 20.51
CA THR A 90 19.09 -27.77 20.95
C THR A 90 20.20 -26.81 20.54
N PHE A 91 19.83 -25.70 19.90
CA PHE A 91 20.70 -24.54 19.70
C PHE A 91 20.42 -23.52 20.81
N LEU A 92 21.42 -23.19 21.63
CA LEU A 92 21.26 -22.14 22.65
C LEU A 92 21.44 -20.73 22.06
N GLY A 93 22.25 -20.58 21.01
CA GLY A 93 22.47 -19.31 20.31
C GLY A 93 22.39 -19.46 18.78
N PRO A 94 22.36 -18.33 18.04
CA PRO A 94 22.30 -18.35 16.58
C PRO A 94 23.64 -18.77 16.00
N ILE A 95 23.59 -19.69 15.03
CA ILE A 95 24.74 -20.09 14.22
C ILE A 95 24.85 -19.15 13.03
N GLU A 96 26.05 -18.65 12.74
CA GLU A 96 26.32 -17.73 11.64
C GLU A 96 26.47 -18.47 10.31
N ASN A 97 27.14 -19.63 10.34
CA ASN A 97 27.35 -20.47 9.15
C ASN A 97 27.02 -21.93 9.47
N ILE A 98 26.06 -22.48 8.73
CA ILE A 98 25.76 -23.91 8.69
C ILE A 98 26.06 -24.37 7.28
N GLU A 99 26.96 -25.34 7.15
CA GLU A 99 27.27 -25.96 5.86
C GLU A 99 26.40 -27.20 5.61
N ASP A 100 26.46 -27.71 4.37
CA ASP A 100 25.52 -28.68 3.84
C ASP A 100 25.54 -30.03 4.57
N ASN A 101 24.42 -30.76 4.46
CA ASN A 101 24.29 -32.16 4.88
C ASN A 101 24.54 -32.43 6.37
N MET A 102 24.44 -31.42 7.23
CA MET A 102 24.73 -31.53 8.67
C MET A 102 24.08 -32.74 9.34
N PHE A 103 22.85 -33.10 8.93
CA PHE A 103 22.05 -34.19 9.49
C PHE A 103 21.72 -35.34 8.53
N ILE A 104 22.46 -35.48 7.43
CA ILE A 104 22.21 -36.60 6.53
C ILE A 104 22.35 -37.94 7.28
N ASN A 105 21.43 -38.87 7.07
CA ASN A 105 21.34 -40.16 7.77
C ASN A 105 21.12 -40.10 9.30
N CYS A 106 20.66 -38.96 9.86
CA CYS A 106 20.21 -38.86 11.26
C CYS A 106 18.75 -39.32 11.43
N ASN A 107 18.50 -40.60 11.15
CA ASN A 107 17.14 -41.13 10.94
C ASN A 107 16.20 -41.05 12.16
N ASN A 108 16.73 -40.86 13.37
CA ASN A 108 15.94 -40.75 14.59
C ASN A 108 15.83 -39.32 15.13
N LEU A 109 16.29 -38.30 14.41
CA LEU A 109 16.20 -36.92 14.90
C LEU A 109 14.73 -36.49 14.90
N GLU A 110 14.18 -36.39 16.12
CA GLU A 110 12.76 -36.11 16.36
C GLU A 110 12.53 -34.63 16.60
N PHE A 111 13.40 -33.98 17.39
CA PHE A 111 13.22 -32.60 17.82
C PHE A 111 14.45 -31.76 17.56
N VAL A 112 14.24 -30.59 16.93
CA VAL A 112 15.22 -29.51 16.87
C VAL A 112 14.63 -28.27 17.54
N ILE A 113 15.32 -27.75 18.55
CA ILE A 113 14.94 -26.53 19.25
C ILE A 113 15.85 -25.40 18.80
N PHE A 114 15.26 -24.38 18.17
CA PHE A 114 15.95 -23.18 17.73
C PHE A 114 16.16 -22.19 18.88
N PRO A 115 17.15 -21.29 18.77
CA PRO A 115 17.52 -20.40 19.86
C PRO A 115 16.43 -19.37 20.15
N LYS A 116 16.58 -18.66 21.27
CA LYS A 116 15.71 -17.54 21.65
C LYS A 116 16.05 -16.24 20.92
N SER A 117 16.39 -16.35 19.63
CA SER A 117 16.78 -15.26 18.74
C SER A 117 16.53 -15.65 17.30
N SER A 118 16.47 -14.67 16.39
CA SER A 118 16.46 -14.95 14.95
C SER A 118 17.74 -15.66 14.51
N MET A 119 17.62 -16.54 13.53
CA MET A 119 18.69 -17.34 12.96
C MET A 119 18.47 -17.51 11.46
N ILE A 120 19.54 -17.70 10.70
CA ILE A 120 19.49 -18.04 9.28
C ILE A 120 20.06 -19.45 9.13
N VAL A 121 19.32 -20.31 8.45
CA VAL A 121 19.76 -21.65 8.04
C VAL A 121 20.10 -21.55 6.56
N ASN A 122 21.40 -21.44 6.28
CA ASN A 122 21.96 -21.21 4.96
C ASN A 122 22.59 -22.48 4.34
N CYS A 123 22.03 -23.65 4.66
CA CYS A 123 22.52 -24.94 4.18
C CYS A 123 21.47 -25.68 3.36
N ASN A 124 21.94 -26.48 2.40
CA ASN A 124 21.11 -27.47 1.74
C ASN A 124 20.87 -28.66 2.69
N SER A 125 19.67 -29.24 2.60
CA SER A 125 19.34 -30.50 3.27
C SER A 125 19.52 -30.43 4.80
N PHE A 126 19.00 -29.38 5.44
CA PHE A 126 18.88 -29.31 6.90
C PHE A 126 17.85 -30.33 7.42
N CYS A 127 16.67 -30.34 6.78
CA CYS A 127 15.64 -31.36 7.00
C CYS A 127 15.69 -32.39 5.86
N THR A 128 16.24 -33.58 6.12
CA THR A 128 16.43 -34.66 5.13
C THR A 128 15.46 -35.82 5.33
N ASN A 129 15.53 -36.85 4.47
CA ASN A 129 14.67 -38.06 4.35
C ASN A 129 14.33 -38.81 5.67
N ASN A 130 13.61 -38.17 6.59
CA ASN A 130 13.00 -38.63 7.87
C ASN A 130 13.32 -37.74 9.09
N CYS A 131 14.01 -36.60 8.94
CA CYS A 131 14.35 -35.73 10.07
C CYS A 131 14.48 -34.25 9.73
N PRO A 132 14.35 -33.36 10.73
CA PRO A 132 13.68 -33.60 12.00
C PRO A 132 12.19 -33.86 11.81
N LYS A 133 11.56 -34.61 12.72
CA LYS A 133 10.10 -34.79 12.72
C LYS A 133 9.36 -33.55 13.21
N PHE A 134 10.02 -32.76 14.07
CA PHE A 134 9.45 -31.61 14.75
C PHE A 134 10.51 -30.52 14.98
N MET A 135 10.15 -29.26 14.75
CA MET A 135 11.01 -28.11 15.06
C MET A 135 10.29 -27.09 15.94
N SER A 136 11.00 -26.50 16.90
CA SER A 136 10.45 -25.50 17.82
C SER A 136 11.15 -24.17 17.65
N PHE A 137 10.37 -23.10 17.49
CA PHE A 137 10.83 -21.74 17.24
C PHE A 137 10.21 -20.78 18.25
N THR A 138 11.01 -19.84 18.73
CA THR A 138 10.53 -18.70 19.52
C THR A 138 10.60 -17.37 18.75
N HIS A 139 11.33 -17.37 17.64
CA HIS A 139 11.55 -16.23 16.75
C HIS A 139 11.55 -16.75 15.31
N LYS A 140 11.28 -15.86 14.35
CA LYS A 140 11.39 -16.18 12.94
C LYS A 140 12.81 -16.62 12.58
N THR A 141 12.92 -17.78 11.96
CA THR A 141 14.15 -18.33 11.37
C THR A 141 14.01 -18.32 9.86
N LEU A 142 15.03 -17.84 9.15
CA LEU A 142 15.03 -17.84 7.69
C LEU A 142 15.74 -19.09 7.16
N PHE A 143 15.21 -19.66 6.08
CA PHE A 143 15.73 -20.87 5.45
C PHE A 143 16.09 -20.59 3.98
N SER A 144 17.23 -21.10 3.54
CA SER A 144 17.60 -21.05 2.12
C SER A 144 16.79 -22.04 1.29
N LEU A 145 16.83 -21.86 -0.03
CA LEU A 145 16.28 -22.82 -0.97
C LEU A 145 16.95 -24.18 -0.77
N GLY A 146 16.14 -25.24 -0.63
CA GLY A 146 16.66 -26.61 -0.43
C GLY A 146 17.03 -26.95 1.01
N SER A 147 16.82 -26.07 2.00
CA SER A 147 17.04 -26.45 3.41
C SER A 147 16.01 -27.46 3.93
N ILE A 148 14.78 -27.42 3.40
CA ILE A 148 13.65 -28.24 3.85
C ILE A 148 13.24 -29.21 2.73
N ASP A 149 13.67 -30.47 2.80
CA ASP A 149 13.35 -31.47 1.76
C ASP A 149 12.01 -32.19 2.02
N ILE A 150 11.48 -32.08 3.23
CA ILE A 150 10.23 -32.72 3.67
C ILE A 150 9.36 -31.75 4.47
N ILE A 151 8.04 -31.86 4.33
CA ILE A 151 7.10 -31.12 5.17
C ILE A 151 7.29 -31.57 6.63
N THR A 152 7.57 -30.61 7.51
CA THR A 152 7.92 -30.88 8.91
C THR A 152 6.98 -30.15 9.85
N ASN A 153 6.58 -30.80 10.94
CA ASN A 153 5.76 -30.17 11.98
C ASN A 153 6.56 -29.11 12.73
N VAL A 154 5.92 -27.99 13.05
CA VAL A 154 6.55 -26.90 13.79
C VAL A 154 5.71 -26.42 14.96
N LEU A 155 6.39 -26.00 16.02
CA LEU A 155 5.83 -25.18 17.09
C LEU A 155 6.44 -23.80 17.00
N ILE A 156 5.60 -22.77 16.97
CA ILE A 156 6.04 -21.38 16.90
C ILE A 156 5.38 -20.67 18.07
N SER A 157 6.18 -20.24 19.05
CA SER A 157 5.66 -19.81 20.36
C SER A 157 4.80 -18.55 20.33
N TYR A 158 4.88 -17.76 19.26
CA TYR A 158 4.12 -16.53 19.08
C TYR A 158 2.86 -16.71 18.20
N PHE A 159 2.55 -17.95 17.81
CA PHE A 159 1.25 -18.29 17.23
C PHE A 159 0.39 -19.04 18.25
N ASP A 160 -0.89 -18.66 18.33
CA ASP A 160 -1.90 -19.36 19.13
C ASP A 160 -2.48 -20.60 18.40
N GLU A 161 -1.84 -21.02 17.31
CA GLU A 161 -2.28 -22.11 16.45
C GLU A 161 -1.54 -23.41 16.71
N GLN A 162 -2.29 -24.52 16.68
CA GLN A 162 -1.74 -25.86 16.86
C GLN A 162 -1.58 -26.57 15.52
N ASN A 163 -0.66 -27.52 15.45
CA ASN A 163 -0.42 -28.36 14.26
C ASN A 163 -0.03 -27.55 13.03
N LEU A 164 0.96 -26.66 13.21
CA LEU A 164 1.61 -25.97 12.11
C LEU A 164 2.66 -26.87 11.44
N ILE A 165 2.91 -26.59 10.18
CA ILE A 165 3.95 -27.22 9.38
C ILE A 165 4.79 -26.15 8.69
N ILE A 166 6.03 -26.49 8.36
CA ILE A 166 6.84 -25.80 7.35
C ILE A 166 6.89 -26.67 6.11
N THR A 167 6.57 -26.08 4.95
CA THR A 167 6.63 -26.79 3.66
C THR A 167 8.05 -26.80 3.10
N THR A 168 8.25 -27.58 2.03
CA THR A 168 9.52 -27.61 1.29
C THR A 168 9.89 -26.28 0.64
N ASN A 169 8.89 -25.42 0.40
CA ASN A 169 9.08 -24.04 -0.04
C ASN A 169 9.18 -23.06 1.12
N THR A 170 9.43 -23.52 2.36
CA THR A 170 9.61 -22.69 3.57
C THR A 170 8.39 -21.81 3.92
N ILE A 171 7.20 -22.26 3.54
CA ILE A 171 5.93 -21.62 3.92
C ILE A 171 5.42 -22.28 5.20
N ILE A 172 5.11 -21.47 6.21
CA ILE A 172 4.41 -21.89 7.43
C ILE A 172 2.91 -21.97 7.15
N MET A 173 2.34 -23.14 7.36
CA MET A 173 0.93 -23.43 7.11
C MET A 173 0.32 -24.21 8.25
N ASN A 174 -1.02 -24.25 8.33
CA ASN A 174 -1.68 -25.29 9.11
C ASN A 174 -1.46 -26.67 8.46
N SER A 175 -1.55 -27.75 9.25
CA SER A 175 -1.35 -29.13 8.77
C SER A 175 -2.27 -29.55 7.61
N ASN A 176 -3.47 -28.96 7.50
CA ASN A 176 -4.38 -29.17 6.38
C ASN A 176 -3.99 -28.40 5.10
N GLN A 177 -2.95 -27.56 5.14
CA GLN A 177 -2.48 -26.72 4.03
C GLN A 177 -3.56 -25.82 3.41
N THR A 178 -4.46 -25.32 4.25
CA THR A 178 -5.53 -24.41 3.85
C THR A 178 -5.19 -22.96 4.16
N GLU A 179 -4.29 -22.69 5.10
CA GLU A 179 -3.95 -21.33 5.51
C GLU A 179 -2.44 -21.14 5.56
N ILE A 180 -1.99 -20.01 5.01
CA ILE A 180 -0.59 -19.59 5.06
C ILE A 180 -0.43 -18.54 6.15
N TYR A 181 0.48 -18.78 7.09
CA TYR A 181 0.76 -17.91 8.22
C TYR A 181 1.94 -17.00 7.96
N GLU A 182 3.07 -17.55 7.52
CA GLU A 182 4.29 -16.80 7.22
C GLU A 182 5.13 -17.48 6.14
N PHE A 183 5.94 -16.71 5.43
CA PHE A 183 6.98 -17.18 4.54
C PHE A 183 8.36 -16.90 5.12
N TRP A 184 9.18 -17.95 5.23
CA TRP A 184 10.48 -17.95 5.91
C TRP A 184 11.65 -18.13 4.94
N GLY A 185 11.42 -18.12 3.63
CA GLY A 185 12.48 -18.18 2.62
C GLY A 185 13.12 -16.82 2.33
N TYR A 186 14.41 -16.78 1.97
CA TYR A 186 15.13 -15.51 1.69
C TYR A 186 15.85 -15.41 0.34
N ASP A 187 16.14 -16.53 -0.32
CA ASP A 187 16.84 -16.64 -1.62
C ASP A 187 15.95 -17.27 -2.71
N TYR A 188 14.64 -17.15 -2.54
CA TYR A 188 13.64 -17.65 -3.47
C TYR A 188 13.30 -16.61 -4.54
N ASN A 189 13.34 -17.02 -5.81
CA ASN A 189 12.85 -16.19 -6.91
C ASN A 189 11.31 -16.19 -6.99
N ASN A 190 10.71 -17.36 -6.79
CA ASN A 190 9.28 -17.58 -6.90
C ASN A 190 8.82 -18.75 -6.02
N ILE A 191 7.52 -18.78 -5.75
CA ILE A 191 6.83 -19.88 -5.07
C ILE A 191 5.50 -20.17 -5.77
N THR A 192 4.96 -21.36 -5.51
CA THR A 192 3.60 -21.75 -5.91
C THR A 192 2.73 -21.92 -4.67
N ILE A 193 1.56 -21.26 -4.67
CA ILE A 193 0.53 -21.34 -3.65
C ILE A 193 -0.43 -22.48 -4.03
N PRO A 194 -0.54 -23.54 -3.21
CA PRO A 194 -1.39 -24.69 -3.51
C PRO A 194 -2.87 -24.33 -3.63
N LYS A 195 -3.62 -25.05 -4.47
CA LYS A 195 -5.07 -24.82 -4.66
C LYS A 195 -5.90 -25.06 -3.39
N SER A 196 -5.38 -25.81 -2.41
CA SER A 196 -6.02 -26.03 -1.12
C SER A 196 -6.07 -24.78 -0.24
N VAL A 197 -5.23 -23.78 -0.53
CA VAL A 197 -5.16 -22.55 0.25
C VAL A 197 -6.44 -21.75 0.08
N ILE A 198 -7.13 -21.52 1.20
CA ILE A 198 -8.34 -20.70 1.30
C ILE A 198 -8.01 -19.30 1.83
N ALA A 199 -6.95 -19.15 2.63
CA ALA A 199 -6.59 -17.87 3.22
C ALA A 199 -5.08 -17.65 3.30
N ILE A 200 -4.66 -16.43 2.97
CA ILE A 200 -3.33 -15.92 3.27
C ILE A 200 -3.47 -14.97 4.45
N ARG A 201 -2.83 -15.30 5.57
CA ARG A 201 -2.97 -14.58 6.84
C ARG A 201 -2.22 -13.25 6.83
N GLU A 202 -2.48 -12.46 7.87
CA GLU A 202 -1.87 -11.16 8.07
C GLU A 202 -0.34 -11.24 8.08
N ASN A 203 0.32 -10.31 7.41
CA ASN A 203 1.79 -10.23 7.27
C ASN A 203 2.49 -11.45 6.65
N ALA A 204 1.75 -12.42 6.08
CA ALA A 204 2.31 -13.71 5.68
C ALA A 204 3.55 -13.63 4.76
N PHE A 205 3.56 -12.68 3.83
CA PHE A 205 4.67 -12.42 2.93
C PHE A 205 5.25 -11.01 3.10
N GLU A 206 4.98 -10.31 4.21
CA GLU A 206 5.47 -8.95 4.42
C GLU A 206 7.00 -8.87 4.24
N ASN A 207 7.47 -7.87 3.49
CA ASN A 207 8.87 -7.64 3.14
C ASN A 207 9.52 -8.77 2.31
N SER A 208 8.75 -9.68 1.72
CA SER A 208 9.30 -10.76 0.90
C SER A 208 10.06 -10.23 -0.32
N THR A 209 11.18 -10.88 -0.63
CA THR A 209 12.03 -10.61 -1.80
C THR A 209 11.60 -11.37 -3.05
N LEU A 210 10.49 -12.12 -2.98
CA LEU A 210 9.96 -12.87 -4.12
C LEU A 210 9.68 -11.94 -5.30
N THR A 211 10.07 -12.39 -6.49
CA THR A 211 9.80 -11.64 -7.74
C THR A 211 8.44 -12.03 -8.34
N LYS A 212 7.95 -13.23 -8.00
CA LYS A 212 6.72 -13.81 -8.54
C LYS A 212 6.07 -14.77 -7.54
N ILE A 213 4.74 -14.73 -7.47
CA ILE A 213 3.93 -15.70 -6.74
C ILE A 213 2.95 -16.31 -7.72
N ILE A 214 2.95 -17.63 -7.79
CA ILE A 214 2.11 -18.41 -8.70
C ILE A 214 0.98 -19.02 -7.88
N PHE A 215 -0.27 -18.82 -8.29
CA PHE A 215 -1.40 -19.54 -7.72
C PHE A 215 -1.71 -20.74 -8.62
N GLU A 216 -1.87 -21.94 -8.05
CA GLU A 216 -2.31 -23.10 -8.82
C GLU A 216 -3.67 -22.85 -9.49
N GLU A 217 -3.90 -23.52 -10.62
CA GLU A 217 -5.20 -23.51 -11.30
C GLU A 217 -6.31 -24.00 -10.36
N ASP A 218 -7.52 -23.48 -10.55
CA ASP A 218 -8.69 -23.76 -9.69
C ASP A 218 -8.45 -23.48 -8.19
N SER A 219 -7.67 -22.45 -7.89
CA SER A 219 -7.40 -22.02 -6.52
C SER A 219 -8.69 -21.78 -5.71
N ASN A 220 -8.73 -22.32 -4.48
CA ASN A 220 -9.81 -22.09 -3.52
C ASN A 220 -9.62 -20.81 -2.68
N LEU A 221 -8.68 -19.95 -3.06
CA LEU A 221 -8.34 -18.75 -2.30
C LEU A 221 -9.59 -17.88 -2.14
N HIS A 222 -9.98 -17.66 -0.89
CA HIS A 222 -11.13 -16.87 -0.49
C HIS A 222 -10.75 -15.48 0.01
N SER A 223 -9.65 -15.36 0.75
CA SER A 223 -9.25 -14.09 1.36
C SER A 223 -7.73 -13.91 1.45
N ILE A 224 -7.30 -12.66 1.27
CA ILE A 224 -5.92 -12.23 1.55
C ILE A 224 -5.98 -11.15 2.62
N GLN A 225 -5.43 -11.45 3.80
CA GLN A 225 -5.56 -10.62 5.01
C GLN A 225 -4.60 -9.43 5.02
N SER A 226 -4.72 -8.60 6.06
CA SER A 226 -4.06 -7.30 6.14
C SER A 226 -2.56 -7.42 5.97
N SER A 227 -1.95 -6.49 5.22
CA SER A 227 -0.50 -6.43 5.03
C SER A 227 0.17 -7.72 4.51
N ALA A 228 -0.60 -8.69 3.99
CA ALA A 228 -0.07 -10.00 3.63
C ALA A 228 1.07 -9.94 2.62
N PHE A 229 1.08 -8.96 1.71
CA PHE A 229 2.16 -8.70 0.75
C PHE A 229 2.74 -7.29 0.90
N ARG A 230 2.60 -6.68 2.08
CA ARG A 230 3.09 -5.32 2.29
C ARG A 230 4.60 -5.27 2.09
N ASN A 231 5.07 -4.23 1.40
CA ASN A 231 6.47 -4.01 1.08
C ASN A 231 7.14 -5.20 0.33
N CYS A 232 6.36 -5.99 -0.42
CA CYS A 232 6.92 -6.96 -1.38
C CYS A 232 7.46 -6.22 -2.61
N SER A 233 8.57 -5.51 -2.45
CA SER A 233 9.08 -4.54 -3.42
C SER A 233 9.60 -5.17 -4.72
N PHE A 234 9.82 -6.47 -4.76
CA PHE A 234 10.35 -7.18 -5.94
C PHE A 234 9.27 -7.82 -6.81
N ILE A 235 8.03 -7.94 -6.29
CA ILE A 235 6.92 -8.50 -7.07
C ILE A 235 6.56 -7.53 -8.19
N THR A 236 6.54 -8.06 -9.42
CA THR A 236 6.20 -7.27 -10.62
C THR A 236 4.78 -7.49 -11.10
N THR A 237 4.25 -8.70 -10.91
CA THR A 237 2.91 -9.08 -11.36
C THR A 237 2.27 -10.04 -10.36
N ILE A 238 0.95 -9.90 -10.18
CA ILE A 238 0.15 -10.81 -9.36
C ILE A 238 -1.07 -11.20 -10.18
N ASN A 239 -1.24 -12.50 -10.38
CA ASN A 239 -2.38 -13.04 -11.11
C ASN A 239 -3.17 -13.97 -10.20
N ILE A 240 -4.30 -13.48 -9.68
CA ILE A 240 -5.22 -14.25 -8.85
C ILE A 240 -6.42 -14.63 -9.71
N THR A 241 -6.38 -15.85 -10.25
CA THR A 241 -7.43 -16.41 -11.12
C THR A 241 -8.58 -17.04 -10.34
N SER A 242 -8.47 -17.17 -9.00
CA SER A 242 -9.54 -17.68 -8.14
C SER A 242 -10.84 -16.90 -8.37
N LEU A 243 -11.91 -17.63 -8.68
CA LEU A 243 -13.26 -17.07 -8.73
C LEU A 243 -13.90 -16.95 -7.33
N ASN A 244 -13.29 -17.60 -6.33
CA ASN A 244 -13.79 -17.69 -4.96
C ASN A 244 -13.28 -16.56 -4.05
N ILE A 245 -12.33 -15.76 -4.52
CA ILE A 245 -11.77 -14.66 -3.72
C ILE A 245 -12.85 -13.60 -3.50
N SER A 246 -13.18 -13.37 -2.24
CA SER A 246 -14.24 -12.44 -1.83
C SER A 246 -13.68 -11.12 -1.33
N ILE A 247 -12.47 -11.13 -0.76
CA ILE A 247 -11.94 -9.96 -0.05
C ILE A 247 -10.40 -9.86 -0.10
N ILE A 248 -9.92 -8.64 -0.33
CA ILE A 248 -8.54 -8.20 -0.12
C ILE A 248 -8.54 -7.15 0.99
N TYR A 249 -7.81 -7.41 2.07
CA TYR A 249 -7.82 -6.60 3.29
C TYR A 249 -6.89 -5.37 3.20
N ILE A 250 -6.89 -4.59 4.28
CA ILE A 250 -6.20 -3.29 4.39
C ILE A 250 -4.68 -3.49 4.22
N PHE A 251 -4.02 -2.58 3.51
CA PHE A 251 -2.56 -2.58 3.28
C PHE A 251 -2.01 -3.82 2.56
N CYS A 252 -2.86 -4.70 2.02
CA CYS A 252 -2.45 -6.01 1.50
C CYS A 252 -1.26 -5.95 0.53
N PHE A 253 -1.26 -5.04 -0.44
CA PHE A 253 -0.19 -4.82 -1.41
C PHE A 253 0.47 -3.44 -1.26
N LYS A 254 0.31 -2.81 -0.08
CA LYS A 254 0.91 -1.50 0.18
C LYS A 254 2.43 -1.57 0.00
N ASP A 255 3.00 -0.54 -0.61
CA ASP A 255 4.44 -0.42 -0.86
C ASP A 255 5.00 -1.53 -1.80
N CYS A 256 4.16 -2.23 -2.58
CA CYS A 256 4.61 -3.08 -3.70
C CYS A 256 5.07 -2.22 -4.89
N ILE A 257 6.19 -1.51 -4.72
CA ILE A 257 6.63 -0.43 -5.62
C ILE A 257 6.90 -0.85 -7.07
N ASN A 258 7.21 -2.13 -7.31
CA ASN A 258 7.48 -2.65 -8.66
C ASN A 258 6.29 -3.38 -9.31
N LEU A 259 5.15 -3.48 -8.61
CA LEU A 259 3.94 -4.10 -9.15
C LEU A 259 3.44 -3.27 -10.32
N THR A 260 3.45 -3.84 -11.53
CA THR A 260 3.00 -3.17 -12.76
C THR A 260 1.55 -3.50 -13.10
N SER A 261 1.10 -4.70 -12.75
CA SER A 261 -0.25 -5.17 -13.03
C SER A 261 -0.74 -6.15 -11.97
N ILE A 262 -2.05 -6.08 -11.71
CA ILE A 262 -2.77 -7.09 -10.94
C ILE A 262 -3.96 -7.58 -11.76
N CYS A 263 -4.10 -8.91 -11.85
CA CYS A 263 -5.23 -9.56 -12.48
C CYS A 263 -6.09 -10.20 -11.39
N LEU A 264 -7.36 -9.78 -11.31
CA LEU A 264 -8.36 -10.23 -10.35
C LEU A 264 -9.58 -10.71 -11.13
N SER A 265 -9.91 -12.00 -11.03
CA SER A 265 -11.00 -12.61 -11.82
C SER A 265 -12.36 -12.62 -11.11
N ALA A 266 -12.41 -12.35 -9.81
CA ALA A 266 -13.64 -12.44 -9.03
C ALA A 266 -14.59 -11.25 -9.25
N SER A 267 -15.83 -11.58 -9.60
CA SER A 267 -16.89 -10.61 -9.93
C SER A 267 -17.65 -10.04 -8.73
N ASN A 268 -17.20 -10.22 -7.49
CA ASN A 268 -17.78 -9.56 -6.31
C ASN A 268 -16.68 -9.21 -5.28
N LEU A 269 -15.45 -9.02 -5.76
CA LEU A 269 -14.29 -8.82 -4.91
C LEU A 269 -14.36 -7.48 -4.17
N ILE A 270 -14.39 -7.56 -2.84
CA ILE A 270 -14.29 -6.41 -1.95
C ILE A 270 -12.82 -6.07 -1.72
N ILE A 271 -12.45 -4.82 -1.93
CA ILE A 271 -11.12 -4.30 -1.63
C ILE A 271 -11.26 -3.30 -0.49
N LEU A 272 -10.45 -3.46 0.56
CA LEU A 272 -10.43 -2.57 1.72
C LEU A 272 -9.38 -1.44 1.58
N ASN A 273 -9.42 -0.49 2.51
CA ASN A 273 -8.61 0.73 2.48
C ASN A 273 -7.11 0.44 2.26
N ASN A 274 -6.43 1.34 1.54
CA ASN A 274 -4.98 1.31 1.35
C ASN A 274 -4.41 0.03 0.70
N ALA A 275 -5.25 -0.82 0.09
CA ALA A 275 -4.81 -2.13 -0.43
C ALA A 275 -3.66 -2.04 -1.43
N PHE A 276 -3.60 -0.99 -2.26
CA PHE A 276 -2.55 -0.76 -3.27
C PHE A 276 -1.83 0.59 -3.08
N GLU A 277 -1.83 1.12 -1.86
CA GLU A 277 -1.13 2.39 -1.56
C GLU A 277 0.36 2.25 -1.93
N ASN A 278 0.91 3.27 -2.59
CA ASN A 278 2.31 3.33 -3.02
C ASN A 278 2.76 2.20 -3.98
N CYS A 279 1.83 1.56 -4.70
CA CYS A 279 2.19 0.73 -5.86
C CYS A 279 2.61 1.63 -7.04
N PHE A 280 3.81 2.22 -6.97
CA PHE A 280 4.26 3.30 -7.85
C PHE A 280 4.21 2.95 -9.35
N LYS A 281 4.50 1.69 -9.71
CA LYS A 281 4.52 1.22 -11.10
C LYS A 281 3.20 0.62 -11.59
N LEU A 282 2.17 0.56 -10.76
CA LEU A 282 0.89 -0.07 -11.13
C LEU A 282 0.24 0.72 -12.27
N GLU A 283 0.08 0.13 -13.45
CA GLU A 283 -0.39 0.84 -14.64
C GLU A 283 -1.89 0.67 -14.89
N LYS A 284 -2.45 -0.48 -14.50
CA LYS A 284 -3.84 -0.86 -14.81
C LYS A 284 -4.45 -1.69 -13.69
N VAL A 285 -5.72 -1.39 -13.39
CA VAL A 285 -6.55 -2.20 -12.49
C VAL A 285 -7.96 -2.37 -13.06
N ASN A 286 -8.47 -3.60 -13.03
CA ASN A 286 -9.77 -3.97 -13.56
C ASN A 286 -10.69 -4.54 -12.48
N GLY A 287 -12.00 -4.39 -12.67
CA GLY A 287 -13.01 -5.23 -12.01
C GLY A 287 -13.27 -4.92 -10.53
N ILE A 288 -13.12 -3.65 -10.12
CA ILE A 288 -13.20 -3.30 -8.69
C ILE A 288 -14.62 -2.88 -8.30
N PHE A 289 -15.21 -3.57 -7.31
CA PHE A 289 -16.56 -3.33 -6.82
C PHE A 289 -16.68 -2.17 -5.82
N SER A 290 -15.58 -1.76 -5.22
CA SER A 290 -15.52 -0.65 -4.27
C SER A 290 -14.18 0.05 -4.39
N ILE A 291 -14.17 1.38 -4.43
CA ILE A 291 -12.92 2.16 -4.34
C ILE A 291 -12.84 2.72 -2.92
N PRO A 292 -12.17 2.01 -1.99
CA PRO A 292 -12.05 2.43 -0.60
C PRO A 292 -11.08 3.59 -0.44
N GLU A 293 -10.93 4.07 0.80
CA GLU A 293 -10.02 5.18 1.12
C GLU A 293 -8.56 4.79 0.82
N PHE A 294 -7.81 5.74 0.26
CA PHE A 294 -6.39 5.60 -0.09
C PHE A 294 -6.02 4.41 -0.98
N CYS A 295 -7.00 3.73 -1.60
CA CYS A 295 -6.79 2.45 -2.28
C CYS A 295 -5.63 2.45 -3.28
N PHE A 296 -5.51 3.51 -4.07
CA PHE A 296 -4.48 3.73 -5.09
C PHE A 296 -3.69 5.02 -4.83
N SER A 297 -3.67 5.52 -3.59
CA SER A 297 -2.86 6.71 -3.25
C SER A 297 -1.39 6.42 -3.54
N GLY A 298 -0.73 7.32 -4.25
CA GLY A 298 0.65 7.18 -4.69
C GLY A 298 0.86 6.26 -5.90
N CYS A 299 -0.18 5.69 -6.53
CA CYS A 299 -0.02 4.91 -7.77
C CYS A 299 0.33 5.81 -8.97
N ASN A 300 1.58 6.28 -9.01
CA ASN A 300 2.06 7.32 -9.92
C ASN A 300 1.94 6.94 -11.41
N SER A 301 2.05 5.65 -11.75
CA SER A 301 1.97 5.13 -13.12
C SER A 301 0.57 4.69 -13.55
N LEU A 302 -0.45 4.79 -12.68
CA LEU A 302 -1.79 4.30 -12.96
C LEU A 302 -2.44 5.10 -14.09
N LYS A 303 -2.81 4.43 -15.18
CA LYS A 303 -3.39 5.04 -16.40
C LYS A 303 -4.83 4.62 -16.62
N GLU A 304 -5.14 3.35 -16.37
CA GLU A 304 -6.47 2.78 -16.66
C GLU A 304 -7.08 2.19 -15.39
N VAL A 305 -8.26 2.71 -15.03
CA VAL A 305 -9.05 2.24 -13.89
C VAL A 305 -10.48 1.98 -14.35
N ASN A 306 -10.88 0.72 -14.32
CA ASN A 306 -12.23 0.31 -14.67
C ASN A 306 -13.07 0.11 -13.40
N ILE A 307 -13.91 1.11 -13.09
CA ILE A 307 -14.82 1.09 -11.94
C ILE A 307 -16.07 0.27 -12.29
N HIS A 308 -16.40 -0.74 -11.48
CA HIS A 308 -17.57 -1.57 -11.75
C HIS A 308 -18.89 -0.81 -11.51
N HIS A 309 -19.94 -1.13 -12.27
CA HIS A 309 -21.29 -0.57 -12.12
C HIS A 309 -21.96 -0.84 -10.75
N GLY A 310 -21.34 -1.61 -9.86
CA GLY A 310 -21.79 -1.81 -8.48
C GLY A 310 -21.17 -0.85 -7.46
N SER A 311 -20.15 -0.07 -7.85
CA SER A 311 -19.40 0.77 -6.92
C SER A 311 -20.21 1.96 -6.43
N LYS A 312 -20.40 2.04 -5.12
CA LYS A 312 -21.20 3.09 -4.48
C LYS A 312 -20.40 4.33 -4.11
N TYR A 313 -19.09 4.20 -3.96
CA TYR A 313 -18.23 5.25 -3.38
C TYR A 313 -16.88 5.29 -4.09
N ILE A 314 -16.36 6.50 -4.26
CA ILE A 314 -14.94 6.78 -4.51
C ILE A 314 -14.39 7.38 -3.21
N GLY A 315 -13.51 6.63 -2.55
CA GLY A 315 -13.04 6.89 -1.20
C GLY A 315 -12.13 8.11 -1.07
N TYR A 316 -11.98 8.58 0.17
CA TYR A 316 -11.08 9.67 0.51
C TYR A 316 -9.66 9.38 0.01
N LYS A 317 -9.07 10.33 -0.73
CA LYS A 317 -7.71 10.21 -1.31
C LYS A 317 -7.45 8.93 -2.12
N SER A 318 -8.49 8.31 -2.69
CA SER A 318 -8.34 7.00 -3.34
C SER A 318 -7.39 6.99 -4.54
N PHE A 319 -7.23 8.11 -5.24
CA PHE A 319 -6.33 8.30 -6.38
C PHE A 319 -5.35 9.47 -6.16
N GLU A 320 -5.08 9.83 -4.90
CA GLU A 320 -4.09 10.86 -4.57
C GLU A 320 -2.76 10.58 -5.26
N HIS A 321 -2.18 11.60 -5.91
CA HIS A 321 -0.90 11.49 -6.63
C HIS A 321 -0.87 10.46 -7.79
N CYS A 322 -2.02 10.06 -8.36
CA CYS A 322 -2.04 9.28 -9.61
C CYS A 322 -1.63 10.15 -10.82
N TYR A 323 -0.33 10.46 -10.93
CA TYR A 323 0.22 11.41 -11.91
C TYR A 323 0.07 10.99 -13.38
N SER A 324 -0.20 9.71 -13.65
CA SER A 324 -0.37 9.18 -15.01
C SER A 324 -1.83 8.96 -15.43
N LEU A 325 -2.79 9.20 -14.54
CA LEU A 325 -4.20 8.98 -14.83
C LEU A 325 -4.69 10.08 -15.78
N GLU A 326 -5.09 9.72 -17.00
CA GLU A 326 -5.48 10.68 -18.05
C GLU A 326 -6.99 10.88 -18.15
N SER A 327 -7.77 9.83 -17.90
CA SER A 327 -9.22 9.86 -17.90
C SER A 327 -9.79 8.86 -16.89
N ILE A 328 -11.00 9.11 -16.41
CA ILE A 328 -11.71 8.14 -15.57
C ILE A 328 -13.21 8.13 -15.88
N HIS A 329 -13.78 6.93 -15.93
CA HIS A 329 -15.22 6.72 -16.11
C HIS A 329 -15.90 6.48 -14.77
N ILE A 330 -16.90 7.31 -14.43
CA ILE A 330 -17.68 7.25 -13.21
C ILE A 330 -19.05 6.61 -13.52
N PRO A 331 -19.29 5.36 -13.07
CA PRO A 331 -20.53 4.67 -13.39
C PRO A 331 -21.74 5.25 -12.66
N SER A 332 -22.94 4.98 -13.19
CA SER A 332 -24.22 5.54 -12.71
C SER A 332 -24.58 5.18 -11.26
N SER A 333 -23.93 4.19 -10.66
CA SER A 333 -24.15 3.72 -9.29
C SER A 333 -23.34 4.45 -8.23
N VAL A 334 -22.34 5.25 -8.62
CA VAL A 334 -21.53 6.02 -7.65
C VAL A 334 -22.43 7.07 -6.99
N ARG A 335 -22.53 6.98 -5.66
CA ARG A 335 -23.32 7.90 -4.83
C ARG A 335 -22.47 8.98 -4.20
N VAL A 336 -21.19 8.71 -3.92
CA VAL A 336 -20.29 9.68 -3.28
C VAL A 336 -18.92 9.68 -3.97
N ILE A 337 -18.44 10.88 -4.27
CA ILE A 337 -17.04 11.15 -4.59
C ILE A 337 -16.46 11.93 -3.41
N SER A 338 -15.57 11.30 -2.66
CA SER A 338 -15.07 11.81 -1.38
C SER A 338 -14.06 12.94 -1.54
N ASP A 339 -13.76 13.62 -0.44
CA ASP A 339 -12.78 14.71 -0.42
C ASP A 339 -11.41 14.21 -0.90
N TYR A 340 -10.73 15.06 -1.69
CA TYR A 340 -9.40 14.77 -2.25
C TYR A 340 -9.26 13.47 -3.05
N SER A 341 -10.36 12.86 -3.53
CA SER A 341 -10.34 11.58 -4.26
C SER A 341 -9.32 11.54 -5.40
N PHE A 342 -9.13 12.64 -6.12
CA PHE A 342 -8.22 12.79 -7.26
C PHE A 342 -7.16 13.87 -7.03
N ILE A 343 -6.79 14.13 -5.77
CA ILE A 343 -5.85 15.21 -5.47
C ILE A 343 -4.52 15.00 -6.23
N ASP A 344 -4.05 16.06 -6.89
CA ASP A 344 -2.81 16.07 -7.65
C ASP A 344 -2.73 14.99 -8.77
N CYS A 345 -3.86 14.55 -9.32
CA CYS A 345 -3.89 13.82 -10.59
C CYS A 345 -3.54 14.76 -11.76
N LYS A 346 -2.26 15.12 -11.88
CA LYS A 346 -1.79 16.20 -12.77
C LYS A 346 -2.03 15.99 -14.25
N LYS A 347 -2.16 14.74 -14.72
CA LYS A 347 -2.48 14.41 -16.12
C LYS A 347 -3.96 14.14 -16.37
N LEU A 348 -4.82 14.21 -15.35
CA LEU A 348 -6.24 13.94 -15.52
C LEU A 348 -6.85 15.04 -16.38
N THR A 349 -7.21 14.70 -17.61
CA THR A 349 -7.77 15.62 -18.61
C THR A 349 -9.29 15.55 -18.66
N SER A 350 -9.86 14.36 -18.41
CA SER A 350 -11.30 14.13 -18.54
C SER A 350 -11.88 13.25 -17.43
N ILE A 351 -13.07 13.62 -16.97
CA ILE A 351 -13.90 12.77 -16.10
C ILE A 351 -15.22 12.54 -16.81
N ILE A 352 -15.53 11.27 -17.06
CA ILE A 352 -16.69 10.86 -17.84
C ILE A 352 -17.69 10.25 -16.88
N PHE A 353 -18.75 10.99 -16.57
CA PHE A 353 -19.94 10.52 -15.87
C PHE A 353 -20.94 9.91 -16.84
N GLU A 354 -21.63 8.87 -16.40
CA GLU A 354 -22.88 8.42 -17.01
C GLU A 354 -23.93 9.54 -16.94
N ALA A 355 -24.66 9.76 -18.05
CA ALA A 355 -25.53 10.93 -18.24
C ALA A 355 -26.64 11.03 -17.19
N THR A 356 -27.17 9.89 -16.73
CA THR A 356 -28.09 9.81 -15.59
C THR A 356 -27.44 8.95 -14.53
N ASN A 357 -27.26 9.51 -13.32
CA ASN A 357 -26.55 8.81 -12.25
C ASN A 357 -27.15 9.07 -10.85
N SER A 358 -26.65 8.32 -9.88
CA SER A 358 -27.17 8.25 -8.51
C SER A 358 -26.37 9.12 -7.53
N LEU A 359 -25.70 10.16 -8.01
CA LEU A 359 -24.76 10.94 -7.23
C LEU A 359 -25.48 11.79 -6.17
N GLU A 360 -25.09 11.57 -4.91
CA GLU A 360 -25.69 12.21 -3.73
C GLU A 360 -24.73 13.19 -3.05
N ARG A 361 -23.42 13.03 -3.26
CA ARG A 361 -22.40 13.92 -2.69
C ARG A 361 -21.12 13.95 -3.53
N ILE A 362 -20.67 15.16 -3.87
CA ILE A 362 -19.33 15.45 -4.40
C ILE A 362 -18.69 16.49 -3.48
N PHE A 363 -17.45 16.28 -3.09
CA PHE A 363 -16.70 17.26 -2.31
C PHE A 363 -15.95 18.23 -3.23
N ILE A 364 -15.88 19.51 -2.84
CA ILE A 364 -15.30 20.58 -3.66
C ILE A 364 -13.82 20.31 -3.95
N ASN A 365 -13.07 19.74 -3.00
CA ASN A 365 -11.64 19.46 -3.20
C ASN A 365 -11.36 18.08 -3.83
N SER A 366 -12.38 17.34 -4.28
CA SER A 366 -12.19 16.04 -4.94
C SER A 366 -11.23 16.12 -6.14
N PHE A 367 -11.15 17.28 -6.80
CA PHE A 367 -10.31 17.54 -7.98
C PHE A 367 -9.18 18.54 -7.74
N SER A 368 -8.81 18.78 -6.48
CA SER A 368 -7.74 19.73 -6.15
C SER A 368 -6.42 19.34 -6.81
N GLY A 369 -5.72 20.26 -7.46
CA GLY A 369 -4.43 19.97 -8.11
C GLY A 369 -4.52 19.16 -9.41
N CYS A 370 -5.73 18.88 -9.92
CA CYS A 370 -5.93 18.31 -11.27
C CYS A 370 -5.65 19.37 -12.36
N GLU A 371 -4.40 19.82 -12.47
CA GLU A 371 -4.00 20.99 -13.30
C GLU A 371 -4.30 20.86 -14.80
N SER A 372 -4.54 19.65 -15.30
CA SER A 372 -4.84 19.37 -16.71
C SER A 372 -6.34 19.18 -17.00
N LEU A 373 -7.20 19.20 -15.98
CA LEU A 373 -8.62 18.84 -16.13
C LEU A 373 -9.36 19.86 -17.00
N SER A 374 -9.73 19.44 -18.20
CA SER A 374 -10.34 20.29 -19.23
C SER A 374 -11.75 19.87 -19.61
N SER A 375 -12.13 18.62 -19.30
CA SER A 375 -13.43 18.08 -19.70
C SER A 375 -14.13 17.32 -18.57
N LEU A 376 -15.40 17.65 -18.35
CA LEU A 376 -16.34 16.87 -17.58
C LEU A 376 -17.53 16.55 -18.50
N SER A 377 -17.93 15.29 -18.60
CA SER A 377 -19.15 14.97 -19.36
C SER A 377 -20.39 15.56 -18.68
N ASN A 378 -21.39 15.88 -19.49
CA ASN A 378 -22.68 16.33 -18.99
C ASN A 378 -23.38 15.18 -18.28
N PHE A 379 -23.96 15.47 -17.12
CA PHE A 379 -24.74 14.51 -16.36
C PHE A 379 -25.81 15.19 -15.52
N GLU A 380 -26.78 14.41 -15.07
CA GLU A 380 -27.80 14.83 -14.13
C GLU A 380 -28.13 13.73 -13.11
N SER A 381 -28.37 14.16 -11.87
CA SER A 381 -28.78 13.36 -10.73
C SER A 381 -29.78 14.17 -9.90
N ASN A 382 -30.31 13.58 -8.83
CA ASN A 382 -31.25 14.27 -7.93
C ASN A 382 -30.67 15.55 -7.30
N LYS A 383 -29.34 15.62 -7.12
CA LYS A 383 -28.68 16.73 -6.41
C LYS A 383 -27.64 17.48 -7.23
N TYR A 384 -27.14 16.90 -8.30
CA TYR A 384 -26.04 17.45 -9.09
C TYR A 384 -26.33 17.42 -10.57
N LYS A 385 -25.89 18.45 -11.27
CA LYS A 385 -25.91 18.55 -12.73
C LYS A 385 -24.56 19.06 -13.21
N CYS A 386 -24.03 18.47 -14.28
CA CYS A 386 -22.89 19.01 -15.01
C CYS A 386 -23.34 19.52 -16.38
N ASP A 387 -22.98 20.75 -16.70
CA ASP A 387 -23.22 21.37 -18.00
C ASP A 387 -22.04 22.26 -18.37
N ASN A 388 -21.52 22.12 -19.58
CA ASN A 388 -20.34 22.86 -20.08
C ASN A 388 -19.18 22.87 -19.06
N ASN A 389 -18.75 21.68 -18.65
CA ASN A 389 -17.65 21.48 -17.70
C ASN A 389 -17.85 22.14 -16.32
N THR A 390 -19.11 22.48 -15.97
CA THR A 390 -19.47 23.17 -14.75
C THR A 390 -20.43 22.31 -13.94
N ILE A 391 -20.09 22.03 -12.69
CA ILE A 391 -20.92 21.27 -11.77
C ILE A 391 -21.76 22.22 -10.91
N TYR A 392 -23.05 21.94 -10.90
CA TYR A 392 -24.06 22.60 -10.09
C TYR A 392 -24.60 21.61 -9.04
N PHE A 393 -24.88 22.12 -7.85
CA PHE A 393 -25.52 21.43 -6.75
C PHE A 393 -26.88 22.05 -6.46
N ASN A 394 -27.94 21.25 -6.46
CA ASN A 394 -29.27 21.65 -6.04
C ASN A 394 -29.42 21.37 -4.54
N ASN A 395 -29.55 22.43 -3.75
CA ASN A 395 -29.72 22.31 -2.31
C ASN A 395 -31.16 21.93 -1.94
N ASN A 396 -31.40 21.60 -0.66
CA ASN A 396 -32.74 21.19 -0.21
C ASN A 396 -33.83 22.27 -0.33
N ASN A 397 -33.44 23.53 -0.54
CA ASN A 397 -34.33 24.67 -0.72
C ASN A 397 -34.57 24.99 -2.20
N ASN A 398 -34.21 24.07 -3.11
CA ASN A 398 -34.26 24.25 -4.57
C ASN A 398 -33.37 25.39 -5.11
N GLN A 399 -32.35 25.82 -4.36
CA GLN A 399 -31.36 26.77 -4.87
C GLN A 399 -30.23 26.02 -5.56
N ILE A 400 -29.81 26.55 -6.69
CA ILE A 400 -28.75 26.03 -7.55
C ILE A 400 -27.44 26.72 -7.16
N HIS A 401 -26.47 25.93 -6.73
CA HIS A 401 -25.14 26.35 -6.36
C HIS A 401 -24.14 25.93 -7.43
N LEU A 402 -23.39 26.86 -8.02
CA LEU A 402 -22.25 26.52 -8.87
C LEU A 402 -21.06 26.19 -7.97
N ILE A 403 -20.61 24.93 -7.99
CA ILE A 403 -19.61 24.42 -7.02
C ILE A 403 -18.24 24.12 -7.63
N TYR A 404 -18.16 23.92 -8.96
CA TYR A 404 -16.91 23.60 -9.62
C TYR A 404 -16.99 23.90 -11.12
N HIS A 405 -15.91 24.40 -11.69
CA HIS A 405 -15.68 24.53 -13.12
C HIS A 405 -14.30 23.99 -13.48
N ALA A 406 -14.19 23.23 -14.57
CA ALA A 406 -12.92 22.63 -14.98
C ALA A 406 -11.82 23.70 -15.19
N ILE A 407 -10.65 23.45 -14.58
CA ILE A 407 -9.54 24.43 -14.53
C ILE A 407 -9.01 24.82 -15.92
N ASN A 408 -8.96 23.86 -16.85
CA ASN A 408 -8.49 24.01 -18.22
C ASN A 408 -9.62 23.84 -19.25
N SER A 409 -10.87 24.13 -18.87
CA SER A 409 -12.00 24.17 -19.79
C SER A 409 -11.64 24.96 -21.06
N THR A 410 -12.05 24.52 -22.24
CA THR A 410 -11.72 25.23 -23.51
C THR A 410 -12.57 26.49 -23.73
N GLU A 411 -13.64 26.62 -22.96
CA GLU A 411 -14.61 27.70 -23.01
C GLU A 411 -13.99 29.02 -22.55
N THR A 412 -14.06 30.03 -23.41
CA THR A 412 -13.66 31.40 -23.08
C THR A 412 -14.82 32.25 -22.57
N VAL A 413 -16.05 31.80 -22.82
CA VAL A 413 -17.30 32.47 -22.42
C VAL A 413 -18.18 31.50 -21.67
N LEU A 414 -18.65 31.90 -20.49
CA LEU A 414 -19.59 31.11 -19.69
C LEU A 414 -20.80 31.96 -19.30
N ILE A 415 -22.00 31.43 -19.55
CA ILE A 415 -23.25 32.00 -19.07
C ILE A 415 -23.59 31.32 -17.75
N VAL A 416 -23.63 32.10 -16.67
CA VAL A 416 -23.93 31.59 -15.33
C VAL A 416 -25.40 31.85 -15.03
N ASN A 417 -26.11 30.78 -14.68
CA ASN A 417 -27.50 30.81 -14.26
C ASN A 417 -27.68 29.91 -13.03
N CYS A 418 -27.38 30.47 -11.86
CA CYS A 418 -27.48 29.81 -10.56
C CYS A 418 -27.78 30.84 -9.48
N ASP A 419 -28.09 30.41 -8.25
CA ASP A 419 -28.38 31.28 -7.12
C ASP A 419 -27.10 31.72 -6.37
N VAL A 420 -26.12 30.83 -6.28
CA VAL A 420 -24.87 31.03 -5.51
C VAL A 420 -23.66 30.53 -6.29
N ILE A 421 -22.62 31.36 -6.41
CA ILE A 421 -21.29 30.92 -6.86
C ILE A 421 -20.47 30.62 -5.61
N CYS A 422 -20.17 29.34 -5.39
CA CYS A 422 -19.52 28.88 -4.17
C CYS A 422 -18.01 29.20 -4.15
N GLN A 423 -17.41 29.06 -2.97
CA GLN A 423 -15.97 29.20 -2.77
C GLN A 423 -15.19 28.20 -3.63
N TYR A 424 -14.12 28.67 -4.26
CA TYR A 424 -13.24 27.90 -5.17
C TYR A 424 -13.90 27.29 -6.41
N SER A 425 -15.12 27.70 -6.77
CA SER A 425 -15.79 27.14 -7.96
C SER A 425 -15.01 27.38 -9.26
N PHE A 426 -14.33 28.51 -9.40
CA PHE A 426 -13.40 28.85 -10.49
C PHE A 426 -11.99 28.98 -9.92
N ASN A 427 -11.42 27.87 -9.48
CA ASN A 427 -10.06 27.85 -8.93
C ASN A 427 -9.05 27.62 -10.06
N TYR A 428 -8.17 28.59 -10.29
CA TYR A 428 -7.15 28.62 -11.34
C TYR A 428 -7.72 28.44 -12.76
N SER A 429 -8.99 28.80 -13.01
CA SER A 429 -9.59 28.71 -14.35
C SER A 429 -8.88 29.66 -15.31
N LYS A 430 -8.01 29.11 -16.17
CA LYS A 430 -7.07 29.90 -16.99
C LYS A 430 -7.65 30.39 -18.30
N ASN A 431 -8.68 29.74 -18.85
CA ASN A 431 -9.13 30.05 -20.21
C ASN A 431 -10.37 30.94 -20.26
N ILE A 432 -11.14 31.03 -19.17
CA ILE A 432 -12.33 31.87 -19.13
C ILE A 432 -11.91 33.34 -19.22
N GLU A 433 -12.43 34.04 -20.23
CA GLU A 433 -12.24 35.47 -20.43
C GLU A 433 -13.51 36.27 -20.09
N ASN A 434 -14.68 35.68 -20.28
CA ASN A 434 -15.96 36.36 -20.11
C ASN A 434 -16.96 35.51 -19.31
N ILE A 435 -17.51 36.10 -18.25
CA ILE A 435 -18.59 35.51 -17.46
C ILE A 435 -19.80 36.41 -17.55
N SER A 436 -20.89 35.86 -18.07
CA SER A 436 -22.18 36.53 -18.15
C SER A 436 -23.14 35.93 -17.12
N ILE A 437 -23.33 36.62 -16.00
CA ILE A 437 -24.34 36.30 -15.00
C ILE A 437 -25.72 36.68 -15.54
N SER A 438 -26.63 35.72 -15.61
CA SER A 438 -28.00 35.94 -16.11
C SER A 438 -28.78 36.88 -15.19
N ASN A 439 -29.64 37.72 -15.76
CA ASN A 439 -30.50 38.60 -14.96
C ASN A 439 -31.40 37.78 -14.03
N ASN A 440 -31.59 38.25 -12.79
CA ASN A 440 -32.41 37.59 -11.79
C ASN A 440 -31.95 36.16 -11.43
N SER A 441 -30.65 35.86 -11.54
CA SER A 441 -30.08 34.55 -11.16
C SER A 441 -29.27 34.63 -9.87
N VAL A 442 -27.99 35.02 -9.96
CA VAL A 442 -27.05 34.95 -8.83
C VAL A 442 -27.37 36.03 -7.80
N SER A 443 -27.43 35.59 -6.53
CA SER A 443 -27.65 36.44 -5.35
C SER A 443 -26.41 36.60 -4.47
N LEU A 444 -25.50 35.62 -4.51
CA LEU A 444 -24.29 35.56 -3.68
C LEU A 444 -23.08 35.05 -4.49
N ILE A 445 -21.94 35.72 -4.32
CA ILE A 445 -20.61 35.23 -4.71
C ILE A 445 -19.76 35.10 -3.45
N GLU A 446 -19.25 33.90 -3.17
CA GLU A 446 -18.46 33.60 -1.98
C GLU A 446 -16.98 34.00 -2.11
N SER A 447 -16.24 33.93 -0.99
CA SER A 447 -14.82 34.25 -0.98
C SER A 447 -14.05 33.25 -1.84
N PHE A 448 -13.06 33.73 -2.59
CA PHE A 448 -12.24 32.91 -3.49
C PHE A 448 -13.02 32.12 -4.55
N SER A 449 -14.28 32.48 -4.86
CA SER A 449 -15.04 31.87 -5.96
C SER A 449 -14.29 31.93 -7.29
N PHE A 450 -13.66 33.08 -7.59
CA PHE A 450 -12.72 33.29 -8.68
C PHE A 450 -11.33 33.45 -8.08
N ASN A 451 -10.58 32.36 -8.00
CA ASN A 451 -9.23 32.37 -7.45
C ASN A 451 -8.23 32.15 -8.57
N ASN A 452 -7.33 33.10 -8.80
CA ASN A 452 -6.28 33.00 -9.81
C ASN A 452 -6.82 32.81 -11.25
N CYS A 453 -8.01 33.36 -11.56
CA CYS A 453 -8.54 33.44 -12.92
C CYS A 453 -7.84 34.58 -13.67
N ILE A 454 -6.61 34.33 -14.10
CA ILE A 454 -5.72 35.37 -14.63
C ILE A 454 -6.18 35.98 -15.96
N ASN A 455 -7.03 35.29 -16.73
CA ASN A 455 -7.50 35.77 -18.03
C ASN A 455 -8.95 36.29 -18.02
N LEU A 456 -9.62 36.29 -16.85
CA LEU A 456 -10.97 36.85 -16.74
C LEU A 456 -10.93 38.36 -16.98
N LYS A 457 -11.50 38.81 -18.09
CA LYS A 457 -11.55 40.21 -18.53
C LYS A 457 -12.91 40.84 -18.26
N HIS A 458 -13.99 40.11 -18.52
CA HIS A 458 -15.34 40.66 -18.49
C HIS A 458 -16.23 39.87 -17.53
N ILE A 459 -16.93 40.62 -16.67
CA ILE A 459 -17.99 40.09 -15.81
C ILE A 459 -19.03 41.19 -15.52
N ASN A 460 -20.30 40.81 -15.50
CA ASN A 460 -21.40 41.69 -15.12
C ASN A 460 -21.87 41.42 -13.67
N PHE A 461 -22.34 42.47 -13.01
CA PHE A 461 -22.90 42.49 -11.66
C PHE A 461 -24.36 42.95 -11.75
N PRO A 462 -25.29 42.03 -12.04
CA PRO A 462 -26.72 42.36 -12.17
C PRO A 462 -27.33 42.78 -10.83
N ILE A 463 -28.49 43.43 -10.85
CA ILE A 463 -29.21 43.90 -9.66
C ILE A 463 -29.56 42.76 -8.68
N SER A 464 -29.68 41.54 -9.19
CA SER A 464 -29.98 40.35 -8.38
C SER A 464 -28.84 39.95 -7.46
N LEU A 465 -27.60 40.33 -7.78
CA LEU A 465 -26.42 40.03 -6.98
C LEU A 465 -26.39 40.96 -5.76
N GLN A 466 -26.76 40.42 -4.60
CA GLN A 466 -26.92 41.20 -3.37
C GLN A 466 -25.64 41.24 -2.55
N THR A 467 -24.93 40.11 -2.49
CA THR A 467 -23.77 39.94 -1.60
C THR A 467 -22.56 39.42 -2.38
N ILE A 468 -21.41 40.05 -2.15
CA ILE A 468 -20.12 39.61 -2.66
C ILE A 468 -19.17 39.57 -1.47
N HIS A 469 -18.65 38.38 -1.15
CA HIS A 469 -17.73 38.22 -0.03
C HIS A 469 -16.32 38.77 -0.36
N PRO A 470 -15.52 39.13 0.67
CA PRO A 470 -14.15 39.56 0.47
C PRO A 470 -13.31 38.52 -0.29
N ASN A 471 -12.38 38.99 -1.12
CA ASN A 471 -11.49 38.15 -1.94
C ASN A 471 -12.20 37.19 -2.91
N ALA A 472 -13.47 37.44 -3.28
CA ALA A 472 -14.16 36.64 -4.30
C ALA A 472 -13.41 36.58 -5.64
N PHE A 473 -12.66 37.62 -6.02
CA PHE A 473 -11.84 37.74 -7.23
C PHE A 473 -10.34 37.80 -6.90
N ASN A 474 -9.87 36.87 -6.08
CA ASN A 474 -8.48 36.82 -5.65
C ASN A 474 -7.53 36.57 -6.83
N GLN A 475 -6.52 37.42 -7.00
CA GLN A 475 -5.53 37.33 -8.09
C GLN A 475 -6.12 37.39 -9.52
N CYS A 476 -7.36 37.88 -9.70
CA CYS A 476 -7.98 38.13 -11.00
C CYS A 476 -7.52 39.47 -11.60
N ASN A 477 -6.27 39.53 -12.05
CA ASN A 477 -5.62 40.79 -12.39
C ASN A 477 -6.04 41.44 -13.72
N SER A 478 -6.71 40.69 -14.59
CA SER A 478 -7.07 41.11 -15.96
C SER A 478 -8.49 41.65 -16.08
N ILE A 479 -9.25 41.70 -14.99
CA ILE A 479 -10.62 42.22 -15.00
C ILE A 479 -10.58 43.67 -15.49
N GLU A 480 -11.21 43.88 -16.64
CA GLU A 480 -11.44 45.18 -17.26
C GLU A 480 -12.71 45.80 -16.67
N CYS A 481 -13.31 46.76 -17.38
CA CYS A 481 -14.43 47.49 -16.85
C CYS A 481 -15.68 46.62 -16.64
N PRO A 482 -16.08 46.27 -15.39
CA PRO A 482 -17.26 45.44 -15.19
C PRO A 482 -18.55 46.22 -15.44
N ILE A 483 -19.59 45.52 -15.91
CA ILE A 483 -20.93 46.08 -16.06
C ILE A 483 -21.62 45.99 -14.69
N ILE A 484 -21.91 47.12 -14.05
CA ILE A 484 -22.51 47.17 -12.70
C ILE A 484 -23.89 47.83 -12.78
N GLU A 485 -24.92 47.15 -12.30
CA GLU A 485 -26.29 47.69 -12.29
C GLU A 485 -26.64 48.44 -10.99
N ASN A 486 -26.04 48.06 -9.86
CA ASN A 486 -26.25 48.73 -8.57
C ASN A 486 -25.16 49.77 -8.28
N ASN A 487 -25.53 51.05 -8.35
CA ASN A 487 -24.61 52.18 -8.19
C ASN A 487 -24.48 52.70 -6.74
N SER A 488 -25.01 51.99 -5.74
CA SER A 488 -24.88 52.42 -4.34
C SER A 488 -23.43 52.38 -3.85
N ILE A 489 -23.04 53.37 -3.06
CA ILE A 489 -21.66 53.49 -2.54
C ILE A 489 -21.27 52.27 -1.70
N SER A 490 -22.20 51.75 -0.90
CA SER A 490 -21.99 50.54 -0.10
C SER A 490 -21.71 49.33 -0.98
N TYR A 491 -22.47 49.15 -2.07
CA TYR A 491 -22.29 48.03 -2.99
C TYR A 491 -20.96 48.11 -3.74
N ILE A 492 -20.59 49.29 -4.26
CA ILE A 492 -19.29 49.48 -4.92
C ILE A 492 -18.13 49.16 -3.97
N LYS A 493 -18.24 49.46 -2.67
CA LYS A 493 -17.24 49.06 -1.67
C LYS A 493 -17.12 47.54 -1.51
N THR A 494 -18.23 46.79 -1.60
CA THR A 494 -18.17 45.32 -1.57
C THR A 494 -17.43 44.77 -2.80
N ILE A 495 -17.63 45.37 -3.97
CA ILE A 495 -16.87 45.02 -5.18
C ILE A 495 -15.38 45.33 -4.99
N GLU A 496 -15.00 46.45 -4.38
CA GLU A 496 -13.60 46.75 -4.07
C GLU A 496 -12.98 45.72 -3.09
N GLN A 497 -13.71 45.33 -2.05
CA GLN A 497 -13.28 44.32 -1.07
C GLN A 497 -13.22 42.90 -1.65
N SER A 498 -13.95 42.64 -2.73
CA SER A 498 -13.93 41.36 -3.42
C SER A 498 -12.59 41.06 -4.12
N GLY A 499 -11.71 42.05 -4.29
CA GLY A 499 -10.41 41.90 -4.96
C GLY A 499 -10.32 42.60 -6.32
N ILE A 500 -11.42 43.17 -6.81
CA ILE A 500 -11.40 43.99 -8.04
C ILE A 500 -10.73 45.33 -7.76
N LYS A 501 -9.71 45.66 -8.56
CA LYS A 501 -8.89 46.86 -8.38
C LYS A 501 -9.73 48.13 -8.45
N ARG A 502 -9.60 48.99 -7.44
CA ARG A 502 -10.24 50.32 -7.37
C ARG A 502 -10.03 51.16 -8.64
N ASN A 503 -8.82 51.13 -9.21
CA ASN A 503 -8.50 51.86 -10.44
C ASN A 503 -9.32 51.37 -11.64
N THR A 504 -9.65 50.09 -11.72
CA THR A 504 -10.54 49.52 -12.75
C THR A 504 -11.94 50.10 -12.60
N LEU A 505 -12.47 50.12 -11.38
CA LEU A 505 -13.79 50.68 -11.07
C LEU A 505 -13.87 52.19 -11.39
N ILE A 506 -12.81 52.95 -11.11
CA ILE A 506 -12.77 54.41 -11.38
C ILE A 506 -12.75 54.72 -12.89
N LYS A 507 -12.07 53.88 -13.69
CA LYS A 507 -12.01 54.04 -15.15
C LYS A 507 -13.36 53.73 -15.82
N CYS A 508 -14.20 52.92 -15.18
CA CYS A 508 -15.58 52.68 -15.61
C CYS A 508 -16.49 53.89 -15.40
N ARG A 509 -17.44 54.08 -16.31
CA ARG A 509 -18.51 55.09 -16.20
C ARG A 509 -19.28 55.01 -14.87
N ALA A 510 -19.30 53.85 -14.18
CA ALA A 510 -19.92 53.66 -12.87
C ALA A 510 -19.45 54.65 -11.78
N VAL A 511 -18.24 55.22 -11.89
CA VAL A 511 -17.70 56.22 -10.93
C VAL A 511 -17.73 57.65 -11.49
N GLN A 512 -18.02 57.84 -12.79
CA GLN A 512 -18.04 59.16 -13.40
C GLN A 512 -19.24 60.01 -12.95
N ASP A 513 -20.38 59.40 -12.61
CA ASP A 513 -21.55 60.12 -12.08
C ASP A 513 -21.40 60.51 -10.60
N LEU A 514 -20.59 59.79 -9.82
CA LEU A 514 -20.25 60.16 -8.43
C LEU A 514 -19.41 61.46 -8.37
N LYS A 515 -18.56 61.73 -9.38
CA LYS A 515 -17.83 63.01 -9.48
C LYS A 515 -18.74 64.19 -9.83
N LYS A 516 -19.90 63.96 -10.45
CA LYS A 516 -20.88 65.02 -10.71
C LYS A 516 -21.63 65.42 -9.44
N HIS A 517 -21.92 64.48 -8.53
CA HIS A 517 -22.62 64.81 -7.27
C HIS A 517 -21.71 65.45 -6.19
N CYS A 518 -20.42 65.11 -6.13
CA CYS A 518 -19.50 65.78 -5.19
C CYS A 518 -19.07 67.20 -5.62
N ARG A 519 -19.38 67.65 -6.84
CA ARG A 519 -19.09 69.01 -7.32
C ARG A 519 -20.25 70.00 -7.15
N VAL A 520 -21.43 69.56 -6.67
CA VAL A 520 -22.62 70.44 -6.53
C VAL A 520 -22.81 70.95 -5.09
N THR A 521 -21.96 70.55 -4.13
CA THR A 521 -22.05 71.00 -2.71
C THR A 521 -20.90 71.89 -2.25
N VAL A 522 -20.12 72.47 -3.16
CA VAL A 522 -19.11 73.50 -2.85
C VAL A 522 -19.23 74.63 -3.87
N GLU A 523 -20.36 75.33 -3.84
CA GLU A 523 -20.57 76.70 -4.35
C GLU A 523 -22.04 77.06 -4.06
N ALA A 524 -22.30 77.39 -2.79
CA ALA A 524 -23.46 78.14 -2.31
C ALA A 524 -22.93 79.34 -1.51
#